data_AF-A0AA88YXI8-F1
#
_entry.id   AF-A0AA88YXI8-F1
#
_cell.length_a   1.000
_cell.length_b   1.000
_cell.length_c   1.000
_cell.angle_alpha   90.00
_cell.angle_beta   90.00
_cell.angle_gamma   90.00
#
_symmetry.space_group_name_H-M   'P 1'
#
loop_
_entity.id
_entity.type
_entity.pdbx_description
1 polymer ?
#
loop_
_entity_poly.entity_id
_entity_poly.type
_entity_poly.pdbx_seq_one_letter_code
_entity_poly.pdbx_strand_id
1 'polypeptide(L)'
;SIVYTRWGRDDCPANSQTVYSGYAGGSLYDHTGAASDYLCLPPDPEWGLHTESEDNSRALVYGAEYQFDSLTDSRKSLHDQDVPCAVCRVKDRSSVIQIPARKTCYAGWNKEYTGYLMAGAHGHKAASQFVCLDENSVGIGGTQVNNNGKLFYPAEGRCGSLLCPPYVKGRELTCVVCSYWVDISGIAGGSSYFDTGAAADPLCLPSDPEWGLYTDTEDSIRAYVYGAEYQFHTLTDSRKKVHDYDVPCAVCRVMGRSTVITIPARKSCYPGWNQEYTGYLMAGLTTHKAASQYTCMDENPIGIPGSQGNNNAYTFYPVEGRCGSLPCPPYVNGRELTCVVCSI
;
A
#
# COMPACT_ATOMS: atom_id res chain seq x y z
N SER A 1 -7.80 -1.22 -4.54
CA SER A 1 -7.98 -2.47 -3.76
C SER A 1 -7.08 -3.52 -4.36
N ILE A 2 -6.49 -4.37 -3.52
CA ILE A 2 -5.69 -5.52 -3.94
C ILE A 2 -6.35 -6.82 -3.52
N VAL A 3 -5.90 -7.92 -4.13
CA VAL A 3 -6.31 -9.29 -3.80
C VAL A 3 -5.06 -10.11 -3.52
N TYR A 4 -5.09 -10.95 -2.48
CA TYR A 4 -4.03 -11.90 -2.17
C TYR A 4 -4.62 -13.20 -1.63
N THR A 5 -3.86 -14.30 -1.76
CA THR A 5 -4.24 -15.58 -1.18
C THR A 5 -3.58 -15.75 0.19
N ARG A 6 -4.37 -16.08 1.20
CA ARG A 6 -3.89 -16.49 2.52
C ARG A 6 -3.88 -18.01 2.59
N TRP A 7 -2.69 -18.59 2.66
CA TRP A 7 -2.51 -20.04 2.69
C TRP A 7 -2.57 -20.57 4.12
N GLY A 8 -3.24 -21.71 4.30
CA GLY A 8 -3.41 -22.41 5.57
C GLY A 8 -4.53 -21.91 6.46
N ARG A 9 -5.40 -21.05 5.92
CA ARG A 9 -6.55 -20.45 6.60
C ARG A 9 -7.72 -20.42 5.65
N ASP A 10 -8.92 -20.61 6.17
CA ASP A 10 -10.19 -20.50 5.47
C ASP A 10 -10.89 -19.16 5.73
N ASP A 11 -10.21 -18.22 6.41
CA ASP A 11 -10.70 -16.89 6.72
C ASP A 11 -9.68 -15.79 6.38
N CYS A 12 -10.16 -14.58 6.20
CA CYS A 12 -9.32 -13.41 5.97
C CYS A 12 -9.19 -12.56 7.26
N PRO A 13 -8.05 -11.86 7.47
CA PRO A 13 -7.88 -10.95 8.60
C PRO A 13 -8.97 -9.89 8.68
N ALA A 14 -9.28 -9.39 9.88
CA ALA A 14 -10.41 -8.49 10.14
C ALA A 14 -10.43 -7.20 9.30
N ASN A 15 -9.27 -6.72 8.82
CA ASN A 15 -9.13 -5.55 7.95
C ASN A 15 -9.33 -5.85 6.46
N SER A 16 -9.74 -7.07 6.12
CA SER A 16 -9.90 -7.56 4.76
C SER A 16 -11.20 -8.34 4.61
N GLN A 17 -11.69 -8.44 3.37
CA GLN A 17 -12.91 -9.19 3.04
C GLN A 17 -12.54 -10.51 2.39
N THR A 18 -13.10 -11.62 2.90
CA THR A 18 -13.05 -12.91 2.20
C THR A 18 -13.84 -12.82 0.91
N VAL A 19 -13.16 -13.05 -0.23
CA VAL A 19 -13.79 -13.21 -1.54
C VAL A 19 -14.38 -14.62 -1.63
N TYR A 20 -13.55 -15.62 -1.39
CA TYR A 20 -13.96 -17.01 -1.18
C TYR A 20 -12.91 -17.74 -0.34
N SER A 21 -13.33 -18.83 0.27
CA SER A 21 -12.47 -19.81 0.95
C SER A 21 -12.46 -21.09 0.14
N GLY A 22 -11.43 -21.91 0.27
CA GLY A 22 -11.28 -23.09 -0.57
C GLY A 22 -10.16 -24.02 -0.12
N TYR A 23 -9.76 -24.87 -1.06
CA TYR A 23 -8.79 -25.94 -0.86
C TYR A 23 -7.53 -25.63 -1.66
N ALA A 24 -6.37 -25.66 -1.01
CA ALA A 24 -5.12 -25.51 -1.74
C ALA A 24 -4.89 -26.75 -2.61
N GLY A 25 -4.35 -26.53 -3.80
CA GLY A 25 -4.05 -27.59 -4.75
C GLY A 25 -2.98 -27.18 -5.75
N GLY A 26 -2.72 -28.07 -6.71
CA GLY A 26 -1.76 -27.85 -7.78
C GLY A 26 -1.30 -29.16 -8.40
N SER A 27 -0.19 -29.13 -9.12
CA SER A 27 0.36 -30.35 -9.73
C SER A 27 0.91 -31.34 -8.70
N LEU A 28 0.90 -32.63 -9.03
CA LEU A 28 1.57 -33.68 -8.24
C LEU A 28 3.05 -33.36 -8.09
N TYR A 29 3.60 -33.59 -6.90
CA TYR A 29 5.00 -33.31 -6.58
C TYR A 29 6.05 -34.06 -7.43
N ASP A 30 5.71 -35.22 -8.02
CA ASP A 30 6.65 -36.04 -8.80
C ASP A 30 6.44 -35.98 -10.32
N HIS A 31 5.53 -35.13 -10.81
CA HIS A 31 5.27 -35.01 -12.25
C HIS A 31 6.26 -34.09 -12.95
N THR A 32 6.96 -34.59 -13.95
CA THR A 32 7.77 -33.79 -14.86
C THR A 32 6.87 -32.97 -15.79
N GLY A 33 7.15 -31.68 -15.95
CA GLY A 33 6.29 -30.75 -16.72
C GLY A 33 5.11 -30.18 -15.92
N ALA A 34 5.03 -30.48 -14.62
CA ALA A 34 4.07 -29.90 -13.70
C ALA A 34 4.14 -28.37 -13.63
N ALA A 35 2.97 -27.72 -13.49
CA ALA A 35 2.88 -26.30 -13.14
C ALA A 35 3.38 -26.07 -11.70
N SER A 36 4.13 -24.98 -11.51
CA SER A 36 4.78 -24.67 -10.23
C SER A 36 3.84 -23.97 -9.24
N ASP A 37 2.79 -23.31 -9.72
CA ASP A 37 1.83 -22.57 -8.91
C ASP A 37 1.10 -23.44 -7.88
N TYR A 38 0.66 -22.77 -6.82
CA TYR A 38 -0.39 -23.27 -5.94
C TYR A 38 -1.72 -22.62 -6.34
N LEU A 39 -2.78 -23.40 -6.33
CA LEU A 39 -4.13 -22.97 -6.64
C LEU A 39 -4.96 -22.92 -5.36
N CYS A 40 -5.80 -21.91 -5.21
CA CYS A 40 -6.84 -21.90 -4.19
C CYS A 40 -8.18 -22.24 -4.85
N LEU A 41 -8.57 -23.51 -4.77
CA LEU A 41 -9.71 -24.06 -5.49
C LEU A 41 -11.00 -23.81 -4.70
N PRO A 42 -12.05 -23.24 -5.32
CA PRO A 42 -13.32 -23.02 -4.63
C PRO A 42 -14.03 -24.35 -4.31
N PRO A 43 -14.85 -24.40 -3.26
CA PRO A 43 -15.59 -25.60 -2.86
C PRO A 43 -16.79 -25.91 -3.77
N ASP A 44 -17.17 -24.98 -4.64
CA ASP A 44 -18.30 -25.01 -5.55
C ASP A 44 -17.84 -24.90 -7.03
N PRO A 45 -17.15 -25.91 -7.58
CA PRO A 45 -16.65 -25.86 -8.95
C PRO A 45 -17.78 -25.87 -9.99
N GLU A 46 -17.59 -25.09 -11.05
CA GLU A 46 -18.45 -25.10 -12.23
C GLU A 46 -17.76 -25.84 -13.39
N TRP A 47 -18.53 -26.65 -14.12
CA TRP A 47 -18.00 -27.47 -15.21
C TRP A 47 -18.49 -26.96 -16.57
N GLY A 48 -17.55 -26.81 -17.51
CA GLY A 48 -17.85 -26.57 -18.91
C GLY A 48 -18.08 -27.86 -19.69
N LEU A 49 -17.68 -27.89 -20.97
CA LEU A 49 -17.66 -29.11 -21.77
C LEU A 49 -16.60 -30.08 -21.22
N HIS A 50 -17.02 -31.29 -20.86
CA HIS A 50 -16.14 -32.30 -20.26
C HIS A 50 -16.45 -33.70 -20.80
N THR A 51 -15.49 -34.60 -20.61
CA THR A 51 -15.65 -36.05 -20.83
C THR A 51 -15.29 -36.77 -19.54
N GLU A 52 -16.08 -37.78 -19.18
CA GLU A 52 -15.81 -38.65 -18.02
C GLU A 52 -14.74 -39.70 -18.37
N SER A 53 -13.54 -39.23 -18.68
CA SER A 53 -12.40 -40.07 -19.08
C SER A 53 -11.11 -39.54 -18.50
N GLU A 54 -10.35 -40.42 -17.85
CA GLU A 54 -8.97 -40.15 -17.46
C GLU A 54 -8.05 -40.15 -18.69
N ASP A 55 -7.13 -39.20 -18.72
CA ASP A 55 -6.20 -39.03 -19.83
C ASP A 55 -4.84 -38.62 -19.29
N ASN A 56 -3.84 -39.46 -19.53
CA ASN A 56 -2.48 -39.30 -19.04
C ASN A 56 -1.70 -38.18 -19.75
N SER A 57 -2.29 -37.52 -20.74
CA SER A 57 -1.67 -36.40 -21.47
C SER A 57 -2.14 -35.02 -21.00
N ARG A 58 -3.08 -34.94 -20.04
CA ARG A 58 -3.64 -33.68 -19.53
C ARG A 58 -2.80 -33.09 -18.39
N ALA A 59 -2.95 -31.78 -18.18
CA ALA A 59 -2.45 -31.13 -16.97
C ALA A 59 -3.34 -31.53 -15.78
N LEU A 60 -2.75 -32.19 -14.78
CA LEU A 60 -3.46 -32.76 -13.64
C LEU A 60 -3.38 -31.84 -12.42
N VAL A 61 -4.48 -31.69 -11.69
CA VAL A 61 -4.58 -30.90 -10.45
C VAL A 61 -4.94 -31.85 -9.31
N TYR A 62 -4.19 -31.74 -8.22
CA TYR A 62 -4.31 -32.52 -6.99
C TYR A 62 -4.56 -31.58 -5.81
N GLY A 63 -5.13 -32.12 -4.73
CA GLY A 63 -5.19 -31.45 -3.43
C GLY A 63 -3.78 -31.22 -2.87
N ALA A 64 -3.66 -30.30 -1.92
CA ALA A 64 -2.39 -30.00 -1.28
C ALA A 64 -2.35 -30.42 0.18
N GLU A 65 -1.19 -30.91 0.63
CA GLU A 65 -0.99 -31.44 1.98
C GLU A 65 0.18 -30.76 2.69
N TYR A 66 0.07 -30.66 4.01
CA TYR A 66 1.17 -30.26 4.87
C TYR A 66 2.17 -31.39 5.02
N GLN A 67 3.46 -31.05 4.86
CA GLN A 67 4.51 -32.05 5.00
C GLN A 67 5.68 -31.59 5.85
N PHE A 68 5.40 -31.42 7.15
CA PHE A 68 6.36 -31.06 8.19
C PHE A 68 6.01 -31.62 9.57
N ASP A 69 7.01 -32.24 10.21
CA ASP A 69 6.93 -32.76 11.59
C ASP A 69 7.67 -31.88 12.62
N SER A 70 8.36 -30.82 12.17
CA SER A 70 9.35 -30.11 13.00
C SER A 70 8.95 -28.68 13.39
N LEU A 71 7.89 -28.10 12.82
CA LEU A 71 7.50 -26.71 13.06
C LEU A 71 6.70 -26.53 14.38
N THR A 72 7.36 -26.56 15.54
CA THR A 72 6.75 -26.38 16.90
C THR A 72 5.62 -27.39 17.25
N ASP A 73 5.42 -27.68 18.54
CA ASP A 73 4.54 -28.81 18.96
C ASP A 73 3.07 -28.69 18.54
N SER A 74 2.52 -27.48 18.32
CA SER A 74 1.12 -27.33 17.88
C SER A 74 0.88 -27.69 16.41
N ARG A 75 1.89 -27.58 15.53
CA ARG A 75 1.71 -27.81 14.08
C ARG A 75 2.12 -29.19 13.60
N LYS A 76 2.76 -30.00 14.45
CA LYS A 76 2.99 -31.43 14.18
C LYS A 76 1.71 -32.18 13.84
N SER A 77 0.60 -31.74 14.43
CA SER A 77 -0.72 -32.32 14.19
C SER A 77 -1.21 -32.15 12.75
N LEU A 78 -0.64 -31.21 11.98
CA LEU A 78 -1.09 -30.89 10.62
C LEU A 78 -0.49 -31.82 9.56
N HIS A 79 0.53 -32.61 9.86
CA HIS A 79 1.13 -33.54 8.91
C HIS A 79 0.07 -34.41 8.22
N ASP A 80 0.20 -34.59 6.90
CA ASP A 80 -0.75 -35.29 6.03
C ASP A 80 -2.17 -34.72 6.01
N GLN A 81 -2.45 -33.55 6.61
CA GLN A 81 -3.75 -32.88 6.46
C GLN A 81 -3.76 -32.00 5.22
N ASP A 82 -4.94 -31.88 4.62
CA ASP A 82 -5.19 -31.00 3.49
C ASP A 82 -5.10 -29.53 3.93
N VAL A 83 -4.59 -28.70 3.04
CA VAL A 83 -4.29 -27.29 3.29
C VAL A 83 -5.46 -26.40 2.85
N PRO A 84 -6.14 -25.68 3.75
CA PRO A 84 -7.15 -24.70 3.36
C PRO A 84 -6.51 -23.41 2.82
N CYS A 85 -7.29 -22.62 2.10
CA CYS A 85 -6.88 -21.30 1.63
C CYS A 85 -8.07 -20.32 1.61
N ALA A 86 -7.75 -19.03 1.63
CA ALA A 86 -8.73 -17.97 1.49
C ALA A 86 -8.19 -16.89 0.54
N VAL A 87 -9.03 -16.43 -0.39
CA VAL A 87 -8.71 -15.28 -1.25
C VAL A 87 -9.28 -14.03 -0.60
N CYS A 88 -8.39 -13.11 -0.24
CA CYS A 88 -8.68 -11.92 0.54
C CYS A 88 -8.61 -10.66 -0.31
N ARG A 89 -9.61 -9.79 -0.20
CA ARG A 89 -9.64 -8.48 -0.82
C ARG A 89 -9.45 -7.40 0.23
N VAL A 90 -8.46 -6.52 0.02
CA VAL A 90 -8.21 -5.36 0.89
C VAL A 90 -8.52 -4.08 0.12
N LYS A 91 -9.34 -3.21 0.72
CA LYS A 91 -9.63 -1.87 0.18
C LYS A 91 -8.47 -0.92 0.49
N ASP A 92 -8.38 0.18 -0.26
CA ASP A 92 -7.43 1.27 0.04
C ASP A 92 -5.95 0.83 0.09
N ARG A 93 -5.61 -0.13 -0.78
CA ARG A 93 -4.26 -0.63 -1.05
C ARG A 93 -3.98 -0.62 -2.56
N SER A 94 -2.72 -0.38 -2.92
CA SER A 94 -2.24 -0.33 -4.32
C SER A 94 -1.41 -1.54 -4.69
N SER A 95 -0.72 -2.15 -3.72
CA SER A 95 0.19 -3.26 -3.98
C SER A 95 0.20 -4.26 -2.82
N VAL A 96 0.56 -5.50 -3.15
CA VAL A 96 0.80 -6.57 -2.18
C VAL A 96 2.10 -7.28 -2.55
N ILE A 97 2.91 -7.60 -1.53
CA ILE A 97 4.18 -8.31 -1.68
C ILE A 97 4.31 -9.38 -0.61
N GLN A 98 4.97 -10.47 -0.96
CA GLN A 98 5.49 -11.44 -0.01
C GLN A 98 6.98 -11.17 0.22
N ILE A 99 7.37 -11.03 1.48
CA ILE A 99 8.77 -10.83 1.86
C ILE A 99 9.26 -12.11 2.55
N PRO A 100 10.16 -12.88 1.92
CA PRO A 100 10.76 -14.05 2.55
C PRO A 100 11.75 -13.64 3.66
N ALA A 101 11.97 -14.54 4.60
CA ALA A 101 12.86 -14.41 5.75
C ALA A 101 12.57 -13.24 6.72
N ARG A 102 11.34 -12.70 6.73
CA ARG A 102 10.91 -11.67 7.69
C ARG A 102 9.56 -12.00 8.31
N LYS A 103 9.36 -11.56 9.56
CA LYS A 103 8.05 -11.59 10.25
C LYS A 103 7.33 -10.23 10.26
N THR A 104 7.99 -9.18 9.76
CA THR A 104 7.53 -7.80 9.80
C THR A 104 7.78 -7.12 8.45
N CYS A 105 6.81 -6.30 8.05
CA CYS A 105 6.93 -5.48 6.86
C CYS A 105 8.02 -4.41 7.03
N TYR A 106 8.51 -3.87 5.92
CA TYR A 106 9.33 -2.67 5.95
C TYR A 106 8.46 -1.45 6.32
N ALA A 107 9.10 -0.34 6.70
CA ALA A 107 8.38 0.90 6.98
C ALA A 107 7.50 1.30 5.79
N GLY A 108 6.32 1.87 6.06
CA GLY A 108 5.33 2.24 5.05
C GLY A 108 4.46 1.08 4.53
N TRP A 109 4.76 -0.17 4.88
CA TRP A 109 3.97 -1.33 4.49
C TRP A 109 3.20 -1.90 5.68
N ASN A 110 1.96 -2.33 5.43
CA ASN A 110 1.12 -2.97 6.42
C ASN A 110 1.27 -4.46 6.36
N LYS A 111 1.23 -5.09 7.53
CA LYS A 111 1.17 -6.53 7.64
C LYS A 111 -0.26 -7.01 7.40
N GLU A 112 -0.43 -7.88 6.40
CA GLU A 112 -1.68 -8.63 6.23
C GLU A 112 -1.63 -9.92 7.05
N TYR A 113 -0.55 -10.69 6.93
CA TYR A 113 -0.27 -11.83 7.82
C TYR A 113 1.21 -12.22 7.80
N THR A 114 1.64 -13.04 8.76
CA THR A 114 3.00 -13.58 8.85
C THR A 114 2.99 -15.08 9.09
N GLY A 115 4.11 -15.73 8.79
CA GLY A 115 4.13 -17.15 8.55
C GLY A 115 5.50 -17.75 8.32
N TYR A 116 5.48 -18.94 7.72
CA TYR A 116 6.66 -19.69 7.29
C TYR A 116 6.64 -19.80 5.77
N LEU A 117 7.83 -19.65 5.18
CA LEU A 117 7.99 -19.78 3.73
C LEU A 117 7.94 -21.27 3.38
N MET A 118 7.05 -21.63 2.46
CA MET A 118 6.80 -23.01 2.06
C MET A 118 7.04 -23.21 0.57
N ALA A 119 7.48 -24.41 0.20
CA ALA A 119 7.64 -24.88 -1.17
C ALA A 119 7.53 -26.42 -1.20
N GLY A 120 7.73 -27.03 -2.35
CA GLY A 120 7.97 -28.48 -2.45
C GLY A 120 9.37 -28.84 -1.93
N ALA A 121 9.57 -30.10 -1.55
CA ALA A 121 10.88 -30.56 -1.10
C ALA A 121 11.92 -30.52 -2.24
N HIS A 122 13.17 -30.26 -1.89
CA HIS A 122 14.28 -30.13 -2.84
C HIS A 122 14.53 -31.36 -3.74
N GLY A 123 14.04 -32.54 -3.37
CA GLY A 123 14.17 -33.77 -4.16
C GLY A 123 13.00 -34.04 -5.12
N HIS A 124 11.96 -33.20 -5.11
CA HIS A 124 10.78 -33.38 -5.96
C HIS A 124 11.09 -33.05 -7.43
N LYS A 125 10.48 -33.81 -8.35
CA LYS A 125 10.61 -33.55 -9.80
C LYS A 125 9.78 -32.34 -10.24
N ALA A 126 8.61 -32.11 -9.64
CA ALA A 126 7.79 -30.95 -9.93
C ALA A 126 8.36 -29.70 -9.27
N ALA A 127 8.39 -28.60 -10.02
CA ALA A 127 8.71 -27.30 -9.48
C ALA A 127 7.59 -26.81 -8.53
N SER A 128 7.94 -25.88 -7.66
CA SER A 128 6.98 -25.21 -6.78
C SER A 128 7.36 -23.75 -6.59
N GLN A 129 6.36 -22.90 -6.38
CA GLN A 129 6.59 -21.54 -5.92
C GLN A 129 6.96 -21.52 -4.43
N PHE A 130 7.59 -20.43 -4.00
CA PHE A 130 7.70 -20.12 -2.58
C PHE A 130 6.47 -19.32 -2.15
N VAL A 131 5.67 -19.86 -1.23
CA VAL A 131 4.45 -19.22 -0.73
C VAL A 131 4.51 -19.05 0.78
N CYS A 132 3.86 -18.00 1.29
CA CYS A 132 3.81 -17.72 2.72
C CYS A 132 2.61 -18.43 3.36
N LEU A 133 2.89 -19.44 4.18
CA LEU A 133 1.89 -20.16 4.97
C LEU A 133 1.68 -19.47 6.32
N ASP A 134 0.44 -19.15 6.65
CA ASP A 134 0.10 -18.46 7.89
C ASP A 134 0.60 -19.22 9.13
N GLU A 135 1.15 -18.48 10.11
CA GLU A 135 1.68 -19.06 11.33
C GLU A 135 0.61 -19.72 12.23
N ASN A 136 -0.66 -19.33 12.04
CA ASN A 136 -1.83 -19.88 12.73
C ASN A 136 -2.62 -20.82 11.81
N SER A 137 -1.91 -21.58 10.98
CA SER A 137 -2.49 -22.52 10.01
C SER A 137 -3.36 -23.59 10.68
N VAL A 138 -4.38 -24.02 9.96
CA VAL A 138 -5.31 -25.09 10.35
C VAL A 138 -5.34 -26.15 9.25
N GLY A 139 -5.64 -27.40 9.61
CA GLY A 139 -5.87 -28.47 8.64
C GLY A 139 -7.36 -28.76 8.50
N ILE A 140 -7.73 -29.43 7.41
CA ILE A 140 -9.11 -29.81 7.15
C ILE A 140 -9.46 -31.07 7.95
N GLY A 141 -10.58 -31.02 8.68
CA GLY A 141 -11.01 -32.14 9.52
C GLY A 141 -11.33 -33.39 8.69
N GLY A 142 -10.76 -34.53 9.08
CA GLY A 142 -11.03 -35.82 8.45
C GLY A 142 -10.12 -36.18 7.27
N THR A 143 -9.13 -35.35 6.96
CA THR A 143 -8.21 -35.56 5.83
C THR A 143 -6.82 -36.04 6.27
N GLN A 144 -6.68 -36.66 7.44
CA GLN A 144 -5.37 -37.13 7.97
C GLN A 144 -4.86 -38.38 7.23
N VAL A 145 -4.68 -38.28 5.91
CA VAL A 145 -4.27 -39.40 5.05
C VAL A 145 -3.22 -38.90 4.08
N ASN A 146 -2.14 -39.66 3.96
CA ASN A 146 -1.04 -39.34 3.05
C ASN A 146 -1.37 -39.71 1.59
N ASN A 147 -1.93 -38.77 0.83
CA ASN A 147 -2.29 -38.91 -0.58
C ASN A 147 -1.20 -38.39 -1.54
N ASN A 148 -0.19 -37.69 -1.03
CA ASN A 148 0.94 -37.12 -1.75
C ASN A 148 0.57 -36.28 -2.99
N GLY A 149 -0.24 -35.25 -2.81
CA GLY A 149 -0.64 -34.33 -3.88
C GLY A 149 0.38 -33.22 -4.19
N LYS A 150 -0.04 -31.97 -4.07
CA LYS A 150 0.84 -30.78 -4.06
C LYS A 150 1.33 -30.56 -2.62
N LEU A 151 2.63 -30.49 -2.38
CA LEU A 151 3.13 -30.57 -1.00
C LEU A 151 3.70 -29.25 -0.47
N PHE A 152 3.39 -28.94 0.80
CA PHE A 152 3.93 -27.81 1.54
C PHE A 152 5.03 -28.25 2.51
N TYR A 153 6.28 -28.08 2.12
CA TYR A 153 7.48 -28.26 2.95
C TYR A 153 8.07 -26.90 3.39
N PRO A 154 8.60 -26.79 4.63
CA PRO A 154 9.26 -25.57 5.09
C PRO A 154 10.53 -25.30 4.29
N ALA A 155 10.69 -24.06 3.83
CA ALA A 155 11.92 -23.62 3.19
C ALA A 155 13.00 -23.38 4.25
N GLU A 156 14.19 -23.91 4.01
CA GLU A 156 15.32 -23.84 4.95
C GLU A 156 16.51 -23.10 4.32
N GLY A 157 17.18 -22.25 5.11
CA GLY A 157 18.36 -21.52 4.65
C GLY A 157 19.60 -22.42 4.52
N ARG A 158 20.21 -22.45 3.34
CA ARG A 158 21.49 -23.14 3.07
C ARG A 158 22.59 -22.14 2.73
N CYS A 159 23.61 -22.05 3.58
CA CYS A 159 24.76 -21.17 3.36
C CYS A 159 25.60 -21.61 2.15
N GLY A 160 26.22 -20.64 1.49
CA GLY A 160 27.00 -20.82 0.26
C GLY A 160 26.89 -19.54 -0.56
N SER A 161 26.12 -19.58 -1.64
CA SER A 161 25.68 -18.36 -2.33
C SER A 161 24.74 -17.50 -1.50
N LEU A 162 24.00 -18.11 -0.56
CA LEU A 162 23.28 -17.37 0.48
C LEU A 162 24.27 -16.96 1.58
N LEU A 163 24.36 -15.65 1.82
CA LEU A 163 25.30 -15.06 2.78
C LEU A 163 24.96 -15.48 4.21
N CYS A 164 25.94 -16.01 4.94
CA CYS A 164 25.81 -16.36 6.34
C CYS A 164 27.00 -15.81 7.13
N PRO A 165 26.81 -14.79 8.01
CA PRO A 165 25.58 -14.09 8.40
C PRO A 165 25.04 -13.08 7.35
N PRO A 166 23.75 -12.66 7.40
CA PRO A 166 22.81 -12.78 8.54
C PRO A 166 21.96 -14.05 8.54
N TYR A 167 21.95 -14.83 7.45
CA TYR A 167 21.22 -16.11 7.43
C TYR A 167 21.97 -17.17 8.25
N VAL A 168 21.22 -18.18 8.70
CA VAL A 168 21.74 -19.28 9.51
C VAL A 168 21.43 -20.58 8.78
N LYS A 169 22.48 -21.38 8.53
CA LYS A 169 22.36 -22.72 7.94
C LYS A 169 21.39 -23.56 8.77
N GLY A 170 20.48 -24.29 8.15
CA GLY A 170 19.61 -25.21 8.90
C GLY A 170 18.33 -24.57 9.43
N ARG A 171 18.15 -23.25 9.27
CA ARG A 171 17.02 -22.52 9.87
C ARG A 171 15.89 -22.32 8.88
N GLU A 172 14.67 -22.64 9.29
CA GLU A 172 13.46 -22.40 8.51
C GLU A 172 13.24 -20.90 8.30
N LEU A 173 12.91 -20.53 7.07
CA LEU A 173 12.68 -19.16 6.68
C LEU A 173 11.24 -18.76 7.01
N THR A 174 11.11 -17.63 7.69
CA THR A 174 9.80 -17.00 7.95
C THR A 174 9.36 -16.23 6.72
N CYS A 175 8.13 -15.72 6.74
CA CYS A 175 7.63 -14.83 5.70
C CYS A 175 6.58 -13.88 6.26
N VAL A 176 6.34 -12.81 5.52
CA VAL A 176 5.28 -11.85 5.79
C VAL A 176 4.67 -11.42 4.47
N VAL A 177 3.33 -11.37 4.42
CA VAL A 177 2.61 -10.75 3.32
C VAL A 177 2.22 -9.35 3.75
N CYS A 178 2.62 -8.39 2.91
CA CYS A 178 2.52 -6.97 3.19
C CYS A 178 1.73 -6.27 2.10
N SER A 179 0.92 -5.29 2.47
CA SER A 179 0.24 -4.42 1.52
C SER A 179 0.67 -2.97 1.69
N TYR A 180 0.77 -2.26 0.58
CA TYR A 180 1.08 -0.84 0.59
C TYR A 180 -0.23 -0.05 0.60
N TRP A 181 -0.36 0.89 1.54
CA TRP A 181 -1.43 1.90 1.47
C TRP A 181 -1.27 2.68 0.17
N VAL A 182 -2.39 3.04 -0.46
CA VAL A 182 -2.32 4.09 -1.49
C VAL A 182 -2.23 5.44 -0.78
N ASP A 183 -1.13 5.67 -0.10
CA ASP A 183 -0.77 6.98 0.40
C ASP A 183 0.62 7.25 -0.14
N ILE A 184 0.71 8.02 -1.23
CA ILE A 184 1.93 8.83 -1.37
C ILE A 184 1.81 9.83 -0.23
N SER A 185 2.40 9.57 0.93
CA SER A 185 2.48 10.55 2.02
C SER A 185 3.83 11.22 1.92
N GLY A 186 3.87 12.32 1.19
CA GLY A 186 4.99 13.25 1.23
C GLY A 186 4.80 14.29 2.32
N ILE A 187 5.83 15.11 2.48
CA ILE A 187 5.74 16.34 3.27
C ILE A 187 5.68 17.49 2.28
N ALA A 188 4.68 18.35 2.41
CA ALA A 188 4.61 19.55 1.59
C ALA A 188 5.78 20.46 1.97
N GLY A 189 6.42 21.05 0.97
CA GLY A 189 7.53 21.96 1.18
C GLY A 189 7.60 23.02 0.10
N GLY A 190 8.47 24.00 0.31
CA GLY A 190 8.67 25.10 -0.62
C GLY A 190 9.71 26.08 -0.09
N SER A 191 9.83 27.22 -0.73
CA SER A 191 10.78 28.25 -0.28
C SER A 191 10.29 29.00 0.96
N SER A 192 11.21 29.56 1.74
CA SER A 192 10.86 30.39 2.89
C SER A 192 10.10 31.64 2.43
N TYR A 193 9.09 32.04 3.19
CA TYR A 193 8.27 33.22 2.90
C TYR A 193 9.05 34.54 2.85
N PHE A 194 10.27 34.57 3.40
CA PHE A 194 11.13 35.77 3.46
C PHE A 194 12.10 35.88 2.27
N ASP A 195 12.33 34.80 1.53
CA ASP A 195 13.34 34.73 0.49
C ASP A 195 12.87 35.41 -0.81
N THR A 196 13.60 36.44 -1.24
CA THR A 196 13.34 37.12 -2.52
C THR A 196 13.97 36.34 -3.68
N GLY A 197 13.20 35.97 -4.70
CA GLY A 197 13.65 35.11 -5.80
C GLY A 197 13.40 33.61 -5.58
N ALA A 198 12.69 33.28 -4.51
CA ALA A 198 12.18 31.96 -4.17
C ALA A 198 11.27 31.34 -5.25
N ALA A 199 11.18 30.01 -5.25
CA ALA A 199 10.19 29.29 -6.05
C ALA A 199 8.78 29.49 -5.46
N ALA A 200 7.78 29.71 -6.31
CA ALA A 200 6.41 29.97 -5.88
C ALA A 200 5.59 28.68 -5.65
N ASP A 201 5.95 27.62 -6.38
CA ASP A 201 5.20 26.37 -6.39
C ASP A 201 5.52 25.55 -5.12
N PRO A 202 4.50 25.02 -4.43
CA PRO A 202 4.72 24.03 -3.40
C PRO A 202 5.13 22.69 -4.03
N LEU A 203 5.98 21.96 -3.33
CA LEU A 203 6.43 20.61 -3.67
C LEU A 203 5.80 19.61 -2.73
N CYS A 204 5.49 18.42 -3.24
CA CYS A 204 5.22 17.26 -2.40
C CYS A 204 6.49 16.41 -2.33
N LEU A 205 7.25 16.54 -1.25
CA LEU A 205 8.55 15.88 -1.09
C LEU A 205 8.36 14.43 -0.63
N PRO A 206 9.01 13.44 -1.25
CA PRO A 206 8.90 12.04 -0.84
C PRO A 206 9.50 11.84 0.56
N SER A 207 8.95 10.89 1.31
CA SER A 207 9.48 10.50 2.63
C SER A 207 10.83 9.78 2.55
N ASP A 208 11.21 9.31 1.36
CA ASP A 208 12.39 8.53 1.02
C ASP A 208 13.21 9.22 -0.09
N PRO A 209 13.88 10.35 0.20
CA PRO A 209 14.64 11.07 -0.81
C PRO A 209 15.85 10.26 -1.29
N GLU A 210 16.08 10.28 -2.61
CA GLU A 210 17.28 9.74 -3.25
C GLU A 210 18.27 10.87 -3.56
N TRP A 211 19.55 10.63 -3.28
CA TRP A 211 20.61 11.64 -3.46
C TRP A 211 21.55 11.27 -4.60
N GLY A 212 21.89 12.25 -5.42
CA GLY A 212 22.91 12.14 -6.48
C GLY A 212 24.31 12.46 -5.95
N LEU A 213 25.06 13.30 -6.66
CA LEU A 213 26.33 13.83 -6.17
C LEU A 213 26.06 14.99 -5.20
N TYR A 214 26.56 14.90 -3.97
CA TYR A 214 26.30 15.91 -2.94
C TYR A 214 27.55 16.26 -2.11
N THR A 215 27.50 17.43 -1.48
CA THR A 215 28.41 17.84 -0.39
C THR A 215 27.60 18.38 0.77
N ASP A 216 27.93 17.93 1.97
CA ASP A 216 27.25 18.35 3.21
C ASP A 216 27.82 19.68 3.72
N THR A 217 27.60 20.73 2.93
CA THR A 217 28.06 22.09 3.22
C THR A 217 26.92 23.07 2.99
N GLU A 218 26.59 23.88 3.99
CA GLU A 218 25.71 25.03 3.79
C GLU A 218 26.48 26.12 3.03
N ASP A 219 25.91 26.55 1.91
CA ASP A 219 26.48 27.57 1.06
C ASP A 219 25.42 28.64 0.79
N SER A 220 25.82 29.90 0.92
CA SER A 220 24.97 31.09 0.78
C SER A 220 24.44 31.34 -0.64
N ILE A 221 24.92 30.59 -1.64
CA ILE A 221 24.51 30.74 -3.05
C ILE A 221 23.53 29.66 -3.53
N ARG A 222 23.01 28.81 -2.63
CA ARG A 222 22.06 27.72 -2.99
C ARG A 222 20.61 28.15 -2.77
N ALA A 223 19.70 27.61 -3.58
CA ALA A 223 18.26 27.71 -3.32
C ALA A 223 17.86 26.71 -2.23
N TYR A 224 16.98 27.13 -1.31
CA TYR A 224 16.54 26.32 -0.18
C TYR A 224 15.10 25.83 -0.37
N VAL A 225 14.86 24.60 0.10
CA VAL A 225 13.53 24.02 0.26
C VAL A 225 13.32 23.73 1.74
N TYR A 226 12.20 24.17 2.27
CA TYR A 226 11.78 23.99 3.65
C TYR A 226 10.46 23.23 3.72
N GLY A 227 10.10 22.73 4.90
CA GLY A 227 8.76 22.20 5.16
C GLY A 227 7.68 23.29 5.10
N ALA A 228 6.43 22.85 4.93
CA ALA A 228 5.27 23.74 4.91
C ALA A 228 4.40 23.60 6.15
N GLU A 229 3.79 24.71 6.58
CA GLU A 229 2.95 24.79 7.78
C GLU A 229 1.56 25.39 7.48
N TYR A 230 0.55 24.89 8.20
CA TYR A 230 -0.80 25.46 8.16
C TYR A 230 -0.91 26.74 9.01
N GLN A 231 -1.40 27.82 8.40
CA GLN A 231 -1.59 29.09 9.09
C GLN A 231 -3.09 29.44 9.21
N PHE A 232 -3.80 28.68 10.07
CA PHE A 232 -5.25 28.78 10.27
C PHE A 232 -5.69 29.65 11.46
N HIS A 233 -4.85 30.59 11.89
CA HIS A 233 -5.06 31.46 13.06
C HIS A 233 -6.43 32.20 13.09
N THR A 234 -7.04 32.48 11.93
CA THR A 234 -8.34 33.19 11.79
C THR A 234 -9.57 32.29 11.72
N LEU A 235 -9.42 30.97 11.55
CA LEU A 235 -10.55 30.06 11.40
C LEU A 235 -11.14 29.65 12.76
N THR A 236 -12.45 29.43 12.82
CA THR A 236 -13.17 29.02 14.05
C THR A 236 -13.65 27.56 14.01
N ASP A 237 -13.27 26.79 13.00
CA ASP A 237 -13.74 25.41 12.81
C ASP A 237 -12.67 24.35 13.12
N SER A 238 -12.95 23.10 12.73
CA SER A 238 -12.06 21.95 12.95
C SER A 238 -10.66 22.13 12.36
N ARG A 239 -10.48 22.99 11.35
CA ARG A 239 -9.16 23.23 10.70
C ARG A 239 -8.21 23.99 11.60
N LYS A 240 -8.71 24.78 12.55
CA LYS A 240 -7.88 25.45 13.56
C LYS A 240 -7.01 24.45 14.35
N LYS A 241 -7.44 23.20 14.48
CA LYS A 241 -6.73 22.15 15.23
C LYS A 241 -5.37 21.79 14.64
N VAL A 242 -5.15 22.04 13.35
CA VAL A 242 -3.89 21.74 12.66
C VAL A 242 -3.05 22.98 12.40
N HIS A 243 -3.39 24.13 13.01
CA HIS A 243 -2.54 25.32 12.94
C HIS A 243 -1.14 25.05 13.51
N ASP A 244 -0.11 25.50 12.79
CA ASP A 244 1.31 25.28 13.09
C ASP A 244 1.73 23.79 13.06
N TYR A 245 0.95 22.94 12.38
CA TYR A 245 1.40 21.59 12.04
C TYR A 245 2.02 21.58 10.64
N ASP A 246 3.04 20.74 10.48
CA ASP A 246 3.54 20.35 9.17
C ASP A 246 2.43 19.80 8.29
N VAL A 247 2.46 20.18 7.02
CA VAL A 247 1.46 19.84 6.01
C VAL A 247 1.86 18.54 5.30
N PRO A 248 1.14 17.43 5.48
CA PRO A 248 1.32 16.25 4.65
C PRO A 248 0.76 16.50 3.24
N CYS A 249 1.28 15.80 2.26
CA CYS A 249 0.81 15.88 0.89
C CYS A 249 0.72 14.49 0.26
N ALA A 250 -0.08 14.39 -0.81
CA ALA A 250 -0.14 13.20 -1.62
C ALA A 250 -0.16 13.50 -3.12
N VAL A 251 0.57 12.69 -3.87
CA VAL A 251 0.49 12.66 -5.33
C VAL A 251 -0.40 11.48 -5.72
N CYS A 252 -1.56 11.76 -6.31
CA CYS A 252 -2.55 10.74 -6.64
C CYS A 252 -2.61 10.51 -8.16
N ARG A 253 -2.72 9.24 -8.58
CA ARG A 253 -3.00 8.87 -9.98
C ARG A 253 -4.43 8.37 -10.10
N VAL A 254 -5.18 8.94 -11.03
CA VAL A 254 -6.54 8.47 -11.36
C VAL A 254 -6.49 7.74 -12.70
N MET A 255 -6.90 6.46 -12.71
CA MET A 255 -6.85 5.62 -13.90
C MET A 255 -7.96 6.01 -14.89
N GLY A 256 -7.62 6.06 -16.18
CA GLY A 256 -8.59 6.37 -17.24
C GLY A 256 -8.94 7.86 -17.36
N ARG A 257 -8.17 8.75 -16.73
CA ARG A 257 -8.30 10.21 -16.82
C ARG A 257 -7.08 10.80 -17.49
N SER A 258 -7.27 11.73 -18.41
CA SER A 258 -6.18 12.36 -19.18
C SER A 258 -5.86 13.78 -18.71
N THR A 259 -6.77 14.44 -17.99
CA THR A 259 -6.59 15.84 -17.61
C THR A 259 -7.10 16.09 -16.21
N VAL A 260 -6.38 16.92 -15.45
CA VAL A 260 -6.76 17.41 -14.13
C VAL A 260 -6.83 18.94 -14.15
N ILE A 261 -7.84 19.51 -13.51
CA ILE A 261 -7.99 20.96 -13.34
C ILE A 261 -8.41 21.29 -11.92
N THR A 262 -7.97 22.45 -11.45
CA THR A 262 -8.45 23.06 -10.21
C THR A 262 -9.42 24.19 -10.57
N ILE A 263 -10.61 24.17 -9.99
CA ILE A 263 -11.63 25.20 -10.18
C ILE A 263 -11.78 25.99 -8.87
N PRO A 264 -11.29 27.23 -8.79
CA PRO A 264 -11.44 28.05 -7.60
C PRO A 264 -12.88 28.54 -7.43
N ALA A 265 -13.21 28.91 -6.19
CA ALA A 265 -14.51 29.40 -5.73
C ALA A 265 -15.70 28.46 -5.94
N ARG A 266 -15.45 27.14 -6.07
CA ARG A 266 -16.49 26.11 -6.19
C ARG A 266 -16.25 24.91 -5.29
N LYS A 267 -17.32 24.16 -5.03
CA LYS A 267 -17.26 22.84 -4.36
C LYS A 267 -17.59 21.65 -5.27
N SER A 268 -17.93 21.90 -6.54
CA SER A 268 -18.37 20.88 -7.49
C SER A 268 -17.82 21.12 -8.90
N CYS A 269 -17.57 20.03 -9.62
CA CYS A 269 -17.09 20.06 -11.00
C CYS A 269 -18.19 20.48 -12.00
N TYR A 270 -17.78 20.90 -13.20
CA TYR A 270 -18.73 21.14 -14.30
C TYR A 270 -19.26 19.80 -14.84
N PRO A 271 -20.42 19.77 -15.51
CA PRO A 271 -20.90 18.58 -16.20
C PRO A 271 -19.83 17.98 -17.12
N GLY A 272 -19.66 16.65 -17.07
CA GLY A 272 -18.64 15.92 -17.83
C GLY A 272 -17.30 15.74 -17.11
N TRP A 273 -17.05 16.48 -16.02
CA TRP A 273 -15.87 16.32 -15.17
C TRP A 273 -16.21 15.51 -13.92
N ASN A 274 -15.23 14.77 -13.43
CA ASN A 274 -15.32 13.93 -12.24
C ASN A 274 -14.63 14.67 -11.10
N GLN A 275 -15.26 14.68 -9.94
CA GLN A 275 -14.71 15.31 -8.75
C GLN A 275 -13.72 14.37 -8.07
N GLU A 276 -12.49 14.84 -7.87
CA GLU A 276 -11.45 14.12 -7.12
C GLU A 276 -11.51 14.51 -5.64
N TYR A 277 -11.44 15.81 -5.35
CA TYR A 277 -11.64 16.33 -3.99
C TYR A 277 -12.08 17.80 -4.03
N THR A 278 -12.53 18.31 -2.88
CA THR A 278 -12.89 19.71 -2.68
C THR A 278 -12.30 20.21 -1.37
N GLY A 279 -12.15 21.53 -1.26
CA GLY A 279 -11.77 22.18 -0.02
C GLY A 279 -11.61 23.68 -0.21
N TYR A 280 -10.49 24.22 0.23
CA TYR A 280 -10.26 25.66 0.28
C TYR A 280 -9.01 26.06 -0.50
N LEU A 281 -9.11 27.20 -1.16
CA LEU A 281 -7.99 27.78 -1.89
C LEU A 281 -7.02 28.41 -0.87
N MET A 282 -5.75 28.07 -1.00
CA MET A 282 -4.68 28.47 -0.10
C MET A 282 -3.56 29.17 -0.86
N ALA A 283 -2.88 30.12 -0.23
CA ALA A 283 -1.70 30.80 -0.74
C ALA A 283 -0.86 31.37 0.41
N GLY A 284 0.27 32.01 0.12
CA GLY A 284 1.05 32.77 1.09
C GLY A 284 0.34 34.06 1.53
N LEU A 285 0.68 34.57 2.72
CA LEU A 285 0.14 35.82 3.24
C LEU A 285 0.59 37.02 2.40
N THR A 286 -0.26 38.03 2.29
CA THR A 286 -0.01 39.23 1.47
C THR A 286 1.22 40.04 1.87
N THR A 287 1.74 39.86 3.09
CA THR A 287 2.95 40.53 3.58
C THR A 287 4.24 39.73 3.34
N HIS A 288 4.13 38.51 2.80
CA HIS A 288 5.29 37.67 2.50
C HIS A 288 6.04 38.21 1.28
N LYS A 289 7.37 38.06 1.30
CA LYS A 289 8.25 38.51 0.21
C LYS A 289 8.33 37.49 -0.92
N ALA A 290 8.29 36.21 -0.57
CA ALA A 290 8.26 35.13 -1.54
C ALA A 290 6.89 35.08 -2.24
N ALA A 291 6.90 34.82 -3.55
CA ALA A 291 5.69 34.50 -4.28
C ALA A 291 5.15 33.13 -3.84
N SER A 292 3.85 32.91 -4.05
CA SER A 292 3.20 31.62 -3.79
C SER A 292 2.16 31.31 -4.86
N GLN A 293 1.96 30.03 -5.14
CA GLN A 293 0.90 29.56 -6.03
C GLN A 293 -0.41 29.34 -5.26
N TYR A 294 -1.54 29.63 -5.91
CA TYR A 294 -2.85 29.20 -5.41
C TYR A 294 -2.98 27.68 -5.46
N THR A 295 -3.14 27.08 -4.28
CA THR A 295 -3.23 25.63 -4.10
C THR A 295 -4.60 25.25 -3.56
N CYS A 296 -5.24 24.24 -4.14
CA CYS A 296 -6.45 23.68 -3.55
C CYS A 296 -6.08 22.70 -2.45
N MET A 297 -6.49 23.01 -1.23
CA MET A 297 -6.26 22.17 -0.05
C MET A 297 -7.54 21.44 0.32
N ASP A 298 -7.42 20.19 0.76
CA ASP A 298 -8.57 19.36 1.14
C ASP A 298 -9.44 20.02 2.22
N GLU A 299 -10.75 19.76 2.18
CA GLU A 299 -11.72 20.30 3.15
C GLU A 299 -11.43 19.83 4.58
N ASN A 300 -10.78 18.67 4.74
CA ASN A 300 -10.43 18.04 6.01
C ASN A 300 -8.91 17.87 6.13
N PRO A 301 -8.14 18.96 6.30
CA PRO A 301 -6.70 18.87 6.45
C PRO A 301 -6.32 18.11 7.72
N ILE A 302 -5.29 17.28 7.60
CA ILE A 302 -4.63 16.60 8.72
C ILE A 302 -3.24 17.20 8.92
N GLY A 303 -2.78 17.27 10.16
CA GLY A 303 -1.41 17.66 10.52
C GLY A 303 -0.59 16.44 10.89
N ILE A 304 0.73 16.47 10.65
CA ILE A 304 1.62 15.37 11.03
C ILE A 304 1.71 15.27 12.57
N PRO A 305 1.43 14.11 13.19
CA PRO A 305 1.47 13.99 14.65
C PRO A 305 2.86 14.35 15.23
N GLY A 306 2.88 15.26 16.21
CA GLY A 306 4.11 15.69 16.88
C GLY A 306 4.92 16.77 16.16
N SER A 307 4.45 17.28 15.02
CA SER A 307 5.13 18.37 14.27
C SER A 307 4.68 19.77 14.67
N GLN A 308 3.89 19.94 15.74
CA GLN A 308 3.39 21.25 16.12
C GLN A 308 4.55 22.19 16.49
N GLY A 309 4.73 23.23 15.68
CA GLY A 309 5.80 24.21 15.84
C GLY A 309 5.63 25.33 14.82
N ASN A 310 5.94 26.56 15.21
CA ASN A 310 5.83 27.71 14.33
C ASN A 310 7.20 28.04 13.73
N ASN A 311 7.65 27.23 12.77
CA ASN A 311 8.94 27.41 12.12
C ASN A 311 8.87 28.46 11.00
N ASN A 312 7.65 28.85 10.58
CA ASN A 312 7.37 29.88 9.58
C ASN A 312 8.24 29.71 8.33
N ALA A 313 8.20 28.56 7.67
CA ALA A 313 8.98 28.39 6.45
C ALA A 313 8.11 28.62 5.20
N TYR A 314 7.68 27.57 4.51
CA TYR A 314 6.59 27.69 3.53
C TYR A 314 5.25 27.68 4.28
N THR A 315 4.30 28.52 3.92
CA THR A 315 3.07 28.68 4.73
C THR A 315 1.82 28.77 3.88
N PHE A 316 0.75 28.10 4.33
CA PHE A 316 -0.55 28.11 3.68
C PHE A 316 -1.57 28.90 4.50
N TYR A 317 -2.06 30.00 3.93
CA TYR A 317 -3.14 30.84 4.44
C TYR A 317 -4.41 30.68 3.58
N PRO A 318 -5.61 30.69 4.18
CA PRO A 318 -6.86 30.73 3.43
C PRO A 318 -6.94 31.97 2.53
N VAL A 319 -7.40 31.79 1.30
CA VAL A 319 -7.57 32.90 0.35
C VAL A 319 -8.96 33.50 0.51
N GLU A 320 -9.03 34.81 0.71
CA GLU A 320 -10.28 35.56 0.77
C GLU A 320 -10.60 36.28 -0.54
N GLY A 321 -11.88 36.30 -0.91
CA GLY A 321 -12.37 37.17 -1.98
C GLY A 321 -12.37 38.64 -1.55
N ARG A 322 -11.73 39.52 -2.33
CA ARG A 322 -11.74 40.97 -2.09
C ARG A 322 -12.47 41.68 -3.22
N CYS A 323 -13.58 42.33 -2.90
CA CYS A 323 -14.39 43.04 -3.89
C CYS A 323 -13.65 44.27 -4.43
N GLY A 324 -13.96 44.65 -5.67
CA GLY A 324 -13.30 45.72 -6.40
C GLY A 324 -13.24 45.32 -7.86
N SER A 325 -12.07 44.88 -8.33
CA SER A 325 -11.95 44.21 -9.63
C SER A 325 -12.60 42.81 -9.64
N LEU A 326 -12.76 42.19 -8.46
CA LEU A 326 -13.59 41.00 -8.30
C LEU A 326 -15.06 41.42 -8.13
N PRO A 327 -15.98 41.01 -9.04
CA PRO A 327 -17.38 41.42 -8.98
C PRO A 327 -18.11 40.87 -7.75
N CYS A 328 -18.84 41.73 -7.05
CA CYS A 328 -19.66 41.35 -5.90
C CYS A 328 -21.06 41.94 -6.06
N PRO A 329 -22.10 41.13 -6.34
CA PRO A 329 -22.13 39.65 -6.54
C PRO A 329 -21.49 39.16 -7.87
N PRO A 330 -21.18 37.84 -8.01
CA PRO A 330 -21.54 36.72 -7.13
C PRO A 330 -20.57 36.45 -5.98
N TYR A 331 -19.38 37.07 -5.97
CA TYR A 331 -18.44 36.92 -4.86
C TYR A 331 -18.87 37.78 -3.65
N VAL A 332 -18.28 37.49 -2.49
CA VAL A 332 -18.56 38.18 -1.23
C VAL A 332 -17.25 38.67 -0.62
N ASN A 333 -17.22 39.94 -0.22
CA ASN A 333 -16.03 40.55 0.37
C ASN A 333 -15.63 39.85 1.68
N GLY A 334 -14.36 39.48 1.80
CA GLY A 334 -13.80 38.84 2.99
C GLY A 334 -14.21 37.39 3.19
N ARG A 335 -14.83 36.74 2.19
CA ARG A 335 -15.21 35.32 2.28
C ARG A 335 -14.11 34.44 1.72
N GLU A 336 -13.76 33.38 2.44
CA GLU A 336 -12.80 32.37 2.01
C GLU A 336 -13.29 31.66 0.75
N LEU A 337 -12.39 31.50 -0.23
CA LEU A 337 -12.70 30.85 -1.49
C LEU A 337 -12.51 29.34 -1.35
N THR A 338 -13.54 28.59 -1.71
CA THR A 338 -13.45 27.13 -1.82
C THR A 338 -12.71 26.76 -3.12
N CYS A 339 -12.42 25.48 -3.29
CA CYS A 339 -11.91 24.95 -4.55
C CYS A 339 -12.37 23.50 -4.74
N VAL A 340 -12.31 23.04 -5.98
CA VAL A 340 -12.55 21.65 -6.34
C VAL A 340 -11.52 21.22 -7.38
N VAL A 341 -10.95 20.04 -7.21
CA VAL A 341 -10.08 19.41 -8.19
C VAL A 341 -10.89 18.38 -8.96
N CYS A 342 -10.80 18.46 -10.28
CA CYS A 342 -11.61 17.69 -11.21
C CYS A 342 -10.74 16.99 -12.24
N SER A 343 -11.16 15.81 -12.70
CA SER A 343 -10.51 15.10 -13.79
C SER A 343 -11.49 14.62 -14.88
N ILE A 344 -10.99 14.42 -16.10
CA ILE A 344 -11.75 13.83 -17.21
C ILE A 344 -10.99 12.72 -17.91
#